data_AF-A0A914SKF2-F1
#
_entry.id   AF-A0A914SKF2-F1
#
_cell.length_a   1.000
_cell.length_b   1.000
_cell.length_c   1.000
_cell.angle_alpha   90.00
_cell.angle_beta   90.00
_cell.angle_gamma   90.00
#
_symmetry.space_group_name_H-M   'P 1'
#
loop_
_entity.id
_entity.type
_entity.pdbx_description
1 polymer ?
#
loop_
_entity_poly.entity_id
_entity_poly.type
_entity_poly.pdbx_seq_one_letter_code
_entity_poly.pdbx_strand_id
1 'polypeptide(L)'
;MYSPDMMDCESDIQSLHSIQSPSNISAQSPATMAAQIDTSFVAKHNITAEAYQLFKDDVDLIFSGKVALQDQPALLARIRNNCENAIVAFEAEKQYLMGDILCAWAIKQQKITIGSVWTQLMHWNQLKIIDTQFEYFGELLEQTLTGLKFLVDAYPKNGFDEIQARVRHIAHYFLFYSVIVSKQPPSVVVKCGEAENHRRSRFWFNTEIRVLGGRAFGINQVGEGAAIPCYLITDETAKVLLSNAYHDVFENEEFVIEPPTALMKGDEHGLAAKFDDMRVSKKGPLRRDSVATKRYCLCYNVRISAKHGIDLIGKKVSLPFAILVGPKSDVEARLFLERSFADLVRKPLSDIPTYATYTDMADALEMKFQSMIETPQKSTDTIPAIQPKPFSPQAKHHILRRLKPDNSGRITLENFMKLPVAEEFCLKKNSKTEGEWKLVPFFDWYFKIAELVNKHLLPMWNDGLIFGFCSKDEAELLLREMERPTLLIRFSDIEFGKLKVSVKDRMGVIRHHWYDYSSTHVMSSLSRELLSNSKYYGVEFIYPNIDFAKALGARTQTVNDNYRKPRNLQPTPVYFDNQDAAMTTF
;
A
#
# COMPACT_ATOMS: atom_id res chain seq x y z
N MET A 1 15.28 3.44 4.39
CA MET A 1 16.50 2.98 3.72
C MET A 1 17.19 1.99 4.62
N TYR A 2 17.37 0.76 4.14
CA TYR A 2 18.19 -0.27 4.79
C TYR A 2 19.62 -0.15 4.20
N SER A 3 20.67 -0.34 5.00
CA SER A 3 22.07 -0.11 4.58
C SER A 3 22.50 -1.09 3.48
N PRO A 4 23.45 -0.71 2.59
CA PRO A 4 24.11 -1.61 1.65
C PRO A 4 24.71 -2.88 2.27
N ASP A 5 25.06 -2.86 3.57
CA ASP A 5 25.58 -4.04 4.30
C ASP A 5 24.58 -5.22 4.37
N MET A 6 23.32 -5.01 3.95
CA MET A 6 22.32 -6.06 3.79
C MET A 6 22.57 -6.97 2.58
N MET A 7 23.49 -6.62 1.66
CA MET A 7 23.53 -7.17 0.28
C MET A 7 24.76 -7.99 -0.08
N ASP A 8 25.81 -8.02 0.76
CA ASP A 8 27.01 -8.81 0.46
C ASP A 8 26.85 -10.24 1.00
N CYS A 9 26.07 -11.08 0.31
CA CYS A 9 26.21 -12.54 0.22
C CYS A 9 25.15 -13.17 -0.69
N GLU A 10 25.24 -12.92 -2.01
CA GLU A 10 24.71 -13.85 -3.01
C GLU A 10 25.87 -14.65 -3.60
N SER A 11 26.16 -15.82 -3.02
CA SER A 11 26.83 -16.91 -3.75
C SER A 11 26.55 -18.25 -3.07
N ASP A 12 25.95 -19.16 -3.84
CA ASP A 12 25.89 -20.61 -3.66
C ASP A 12 25.00 -21.20 -2.55
N ILE A 13 23.70 -21.32 -2.84
CA ILE A 13 22.86 -22.41 -2.29
C ILE A 13 22.10 -23.09 -3.44
N GLN A 14 22.82 -23.91 -4.21
CA GLN A 14 22.22 -25.05 -4.89
C GLN A 14 22.65 -26.31 -4.15
N SER A 15 21.67 -27.19 -3.91
CA SER A 15 21.74 -28.52 -3.28
C SER A 15 21.77 -28.55 -1.75
N LEU A 16 20.64 -28.93 -1.16
CA LEU A 16 20.50 -29.95 -0.11
C LEU A 16 19.01 -30.12 0.22
N HIS A 17 18.32 -30.87 -0.63
CA HIS A 17 17.05 -31.51 -0.24
C HIS A 17 17.35 -32.75 0.60
N SER A 18 16.40 -33.08 1.47
CA SER A 18 16.23 -34.31 2.25
C SER A 18 17.00 -34.43 3.57
N ILE A 19 16.36 -34.04 4.68
CA ILE A 19 16.37 -34.80 5.95
C ILE A 19 14.98 -34.73 6.60
N GLN A 20 14.52 -35.90 7.08
CA GLN A 20 13.24 -36.21 7.69
C GLN A 20 13.02 -35.53 9.05
N SER A 21 11.76 -35.24 9.35
CA SER A 21 11.22 -34.80 10.64
C SER A 21 11.41 -35.82 11.77
N PRO A 22 11.62 -35.33 13.00
CA PRO A 22 10.80 -35.80 14.11
C PRO A 22 10.20 -34.66 14.94
N SER A 23 8.94 -34.87 15.30
CA SER A 23 8.15 -34.14 16.27
C SER A 23 8.80 -34.16 17.66
N ASN A 24 9.21 -32.99 18.16
CA ASN A 24 9.31 -32.69 19.59
C ASN A 24 9.00 -31.20 19.75
N ILE A 25 7.77 -30.90 20.19
CA ILE A 25 7.34 -29.55 20.53
C ILE A 25 7.95 -29.23 21.89
N SER A 26 9.07 -28.50 21.89
CA SER A 26 9.64 -27.86 23.07
C SER A 26 8.70 -26.73 23.54
N ALA A 27 8.63 -26.50 24.85
CA ALA A 27 7.72 -25.57 25.52
C ALA A 27 7.95 -24.06 25.22
N GLN A 28 8.75 -23.74 24.19
CA GLN A 28 9.06 -22.38 23.73
C GLN A 28 8.85 -22.19 22.21
N SER A 29 8.20 -23.12 21.51
CA SER A 29 7.78 -22.83 20.14
C SER A 29 6.72 -21.73 20.12
N PRO A 30 6.75 -20.77 19.17
CA PRO A 30 5.70 -19.77 19.06
C PRO A 30 4.36 -20.48 18.80
N ALA A 31 3.51 -20.64 19.81
CA ALA A 31 2.20 -21.28 19.67
C ALA A 31 1.14 -20.31 19.11
N THR A 32 1.56 -19.35 18.27
CA THR A 32 0.75 -18.23 17.78
C THR A 32 0.49 -18.32 16.28
N MET A 33 -0.47 -17.55 15.77
CA MET A 33 -0.80 -17.50 14.33
C MET A 33 0.44 -17.23 13.45
N ALA A 34 1.47 -16.54 13.96
CA ALA A 34 2.73 -16.33 13.26
C ALA A 34 3.45 -17.64 12.89
N ALA A 35 3.38 -18.67 13.75
CA ALA A 35 3.99 -19.98 13.51
C ALA A 35 3.21 -20.85 12.52
N GLN A 36 1.90 -20.62 12.37
CA GLN A 36 1.09 -21.33 11.38
C GLN A 36 1.32 -20.79 9.96
N ILE A 37 1.82 -19.56 9.82
CA ILE A 37 1.96 -18.85 8.55
C ILE A 37 3.39 -18.96 8.00
N ASP A 38 4.41 -19.04 8.86
CA ASP A 38 5.81 -19.10 8.46
C ASP A 38 6.58 -20.22 9.19
N THR A 39 6.66 -21.38 8.55
CA THR A 39 7.39 -22.54 9.07
C THR A 39 8.91 -22.33 9.10
N SER A 40 9.43 -21.46 8.22
CA SER A 40 10.87 -21.17 8.16
C SER A 40 11.30 -20.29 9.33
N PHE A 41 10.47 -19.31 9.71
CA PHE A 41 10.63 -18.57 10.96
C PHE A 41 10.66 -19.52 12.17
N VAL A 42 9.66 -20.40 12.30
CA VAL A 42 9.58 -21.33 13.46
C VAL A 42 10.83 -22.20 13.57
N ALA A 43 11.32 -22.75 12.46
CA ALA A 43 12.51 -23.58 12.47
C ALA A 43 13.76 -22.79 12.94
N LYS A 44 13.98 -21.59 12.39
CA LYS A 44 15.11 -20.73 12.79
C LYS A 44 14.99 -20.26 14.23
N HIS A 45 13.82 -19.81 14.63
CA HIS A 45 13.56 -19.34 15.99
C HIS A 45 13.77 -20.44 17.03
N ASN A 46 13.32 -21.68 16.75
CA ASN A 46 13.54 -22.81 17.64
C ASN A 46 15.05 -23.11 17.83
N ILE A 47 15.87 -22.99 16.77
CA ILE A 47 17.33 -23.16 16.87
C ILE A 47 17.92 -22.09 17.79
N THR A 48 17.54 -20.83 17.62
CA THR A 48 18.00 -19.74 18.48
C THR A 48 17.53 -19.91 19.92
N ALA A 49 16.28 -20.30 20.14
CA ALA A 49 15.72 -20.56 21.45
C ALA A 49 16.43 -21.73 22.16
N GLU A 50 16.77 -22.80 21.44
CA GLU A 50 17.57 -23.91 21.99
C GLU A 50 18.97 -23.47 22.39
N ALA A 51 19.66 -22.71 21.53
CA ALA A 51 20.98 -22.17 21.84
C ALA A 51 20.95 -21.22 23.06
N TYR A 52 19.92 -20.38 23.16
CA TYR A 52 19.67 -19.53 24.32
C TYR A 52 19.38 -20.36 25.58
N GLN A 53 18.57 -21.42 25.49
CA GLN A 53 18.22 -22.25 26.64
C GLN A 53 19.45 -22.93 27.24
N LEU A 54 20.37 -23.45 26.41
CA LEU A 54 21.64 -24.01 26.87
C LEU A 54 22.51 -22.97 27.58
N PHE A 55 22.55 -21.74 27.08
CA PHE A 55 23.21 -20.62 27.76
C PHE A 55 22.55 -20.33 29.11
N LYS A 56 21.22 -20.19 29.13
CA LYS A 56 20.44 -19.87 30.33
C LYS A 56 20.63 -20.91 31.43
N ASP A 57 20.53 -22.20 31.09
CA ASP A 57 20.66 -23.29 32.06
C ASP A 57 22.05 -23.27 32.74
N ASP A 58 23.10 -22.98 31.99
CA ASP A 58 24.45 -22.88 32.52
C ASP A 58 24.66 -21.62 33.38
N VAL A 59 24.06 -20.50 32.98
CA VAL A 59 24.05 -19.25 33.75
C VAL A 59 23.31 -19.44 35.07
N ASP A 60 22.13 -20.05 35.05
CA ASP A 60 21.37 -20.34 36.27
C ASP A 60 22.15 -21.32 37.16
N LEU A 61 22.84 -22.30 36.57
CA LEU A 61 23.66 -23.25 37.31
C LEU A 61 24.83 -22.56 38.03
N ILE A 62 25.59 -21.68 37.35
CA ILE A 62 26.71 -20.97 38.00
C ILE A 62 26.21 -20.05 39.12
N PHE A 63 25.07 -19.39 38.95
CA PHE A 63 24.49 -18.50 39.97
C PHE A 63 23.66 -19.22 41.05
N SER A 64 23.36 -20.51 40.88
CA SER A 64 22.64 -21.30 41.89
C SER A 64 23.44 -21.55 43.17
N GLY A 65 24.75 -21.31 43.16
CA GLY A 65 25.66 -21.61 44.27
C GLY A 65 25.94 -23.10 44.48
N LYS A 66 25.41 -23.98 43.62
CA LYS A 66 25.57 -25.45 43.73
C LYS A 66 26.86 -25.99 43.09
N VAL A 67 27.62 -25.14 42.38
CA VAL A 67 28.82 -25.54 41.64
C VAL A 67 30.06 -25.35 42.52
N ALA A 68 30.83 -26.42 42.73
CA ALA A 68 32.07 -26.37 43.49
C ALA A 68 33.09 -25.44 42.81
N LEU A 69 33.89 -24.71 43.61
CA LEU A 69 34.86 -23.72 43.12
C LEU A 69 35.84 -24.27 42.06
N GLN A 70 36.20 -25.55 42.17
CA GLN A 70 37.08 -26.25 41.23
C GLN A 70 36.46 -26.48 39.84
N ASP A 71 35.13 -26.58 39.77
CA ASP A 71 34.39 -26.87 38.52
C ASP A 71 33.91 -25.58 37.82
N GLN A 72 33.96 -24.44 38.51
CA GLN A 72 33.55 -23.15 37.97
C GLN A 72 34.33 -22.74 36.71
N PRO A 73 35.67 -22.90 36.60
CA PRO A 73 36.38 -22.54 35.38
C PRO A 73 35.92 -23.30 34.14
N ALA A 74 35.60 -24.59 34.29
CA ALA A 74 35.09 -25.42 33.21
C ALA A 74 33.68 -25.00 32.79
N LEU A 75 32.81 -24.69 33.76
CA LEU A 75 31.47 -24.18 33.49
C LEU A 75 31.51 -22.81 32.80
N LEU A 76 32.37 -21.89 33.23
CA LEU A 76 32.56 -20.59 32.58
C LEU A 76 33.08 -20.73 31.14
N ALA A 77 33.93 -21.72 30.86
CA ALA A 77 34.35 -22.03 29.49
C ALA A 77 33.18 -22.58 28.65
N ARG A 78 32.32 -23.44 29.23
CA ARG A 78 31.12 -23.96 28.57
C ARG A 78 30.11 -22.86 28.25
N ILE A 79 29.85 -21.96 29.20
CA ILE A 79 28.96 -20.79 29.00
C ILE A 79 29.44 -19.97 27.80
N ARG A 80 30.74 -19.67 27.71
CA ARG A 80 31.29 -18.92 26.57
C ARG A 80 31.06 -19.62 25.24
N ASN A 81 31.29 -20.94 25.18
CA ASN A 81 31.03 -21.71 23.98
C ASN A 81 29.54 -21.69 23.59
N ASN A 82 28.64 -21.80 24.57
CA ASN A 82 27.20 -21.69 24.33
C ASN A 82 26.81 -20.28 23.86
N CYS A 83 27.45 -19.21 24.36
CA CYS A 83 27.25 -17.86 23.85
C CYS A 83 27.68 -17.71 22.39
N GLU A 84 28.83 -18.29 22.00
CA GLU A 84 29.27 -18.26 20.59
C GLU A 84 28.28 -18.96 19.67
N ASN A 85 27.76 -20.13 20.09
CA ASN A 85 26.72 -20.84 19.36
C ASN A 85 25.43 -20.00 19.25
N ALA A 86 25.03 -19.35 20.35
CA ALA A 86 23.87 -18.46 20.36
C ALA A 86 24.07 -17.25 19.43
N ILE A 87 25.27 -16.66 19.37
CA ILE A 87 25.59 -15.55 18.45
C ILE A 87 25.39 -15.98 16.99
N VAL A 88 25.87 -17.18 16.61
CA VAL A 88 25.68 -17.70 15.24
C VAL A 88 24.19 -17.87 14.93
N ALA A 89 23.41 -18.41 15.87
CA ALA A 89 21.96 -18.55 15.71
C ALA A 89 21.25 -17.18 15.60
N PHE A 90 21.63 -16.22 16.45
CA PHE A 90 21.09 -14.85 16.42
C PHE A 90 21.36 -14.15 15.08
N GLU A 91 22.56 -14.28 14.52
CA GLU A 91 22.87 -13.70 13.21
C GLU A 91 22.03 -14.33 12.10
N ALA A 92 21.88 -15.65 12.11
CA ALA A 92 21.10 -16.38 11.11
C ALA A 92 19.60 -16.05 11.15
N GLU A 93 19.03 -15.89 12.34
CA GLU A 93 17.63 -15.48 12.50
C GLU A 93 17.43 -13.99 12.19
N LYS A 94 18.33 -13.11 12.65
CA LYS A 94 18.32 -11.68 12.29
C LYS A 94 18.33 -11.49 10.77
N GLN A 95 19.20 -12.22 10.06
CA GLN A 95 19.32 -12.12 8.62
C GLN A 95 18.02 -12.54 7.92
N TYR A 96 17.37 -13.59 8.40
CA TYR A 96 16.08 -14.01 7.88
C TYR A 96 14.98 -12.96 8.11
N LEU A 97 14.87 -12.46 9.34
CA LEU A 97 13.86 -11.47 9.71
C LEU A 97 14.02 -10.15 8.95
N MET A 98 15.25 -9.67 8.79
CA MET A 98 15.54 -8.40 8.13
C MET A 98 15.62 -8.54 6.60
N GLY A 99 16.39 -9.53 6.14
CA GLY A 99 16.73 -9.73 4.74
C GLY A 99 15.60 -10.36 3.92
N ASP A 100 14.86 -11.30 4.49
CA ASP A 100 13.80 -12.01 3.77
C ASP A 100 12.43 -11.43 4.12
N ILE A 101 12.07 -11.38 5.40
CA ILE A 101 10.73 -11.00 5.83
C ILE A 101 10.47 -9.50 5.66
N LEU A 102 11.26 -8.66 6.34
CA LEU A 102 11.02 -7.21 6.34
C LEU A 102 11.33 -6.57 4.99
N CYS A 103 12.38 -7.03 4.31
CA CYS A 103 12.72 -6.56 2.96
C CYS A 103 11.61 -6.91 1.95
N ALA A 104 11.12 -8.15 1.92
CA ALA A 104 10.01 -8.53 1.04
C ALA A 104 8.75 -7.72 1.34
N TRP A 105 8.45 -7.49 2.62
CA TRP A 105 7.35 -6.62 3.03
C TRP A 105 7.52 -5.18 2.50
N ALA A 106 8.73 -4.62 2.59
CA ALA A 106 9.03 -3.27 2.11
C ALA A 106 8.96 -3.17 0.57
N ILE A 107 9.47 -4.16 -0.16
CA ILE A 107 9.36 -4.24 -1.64
C ILE A 107 7.89 -4.27 -2.06
N LYS A 108 7.08 -5.07 -1.37
CA LYS A 108 5.64 -5.12 -1.64
C LYS A 108 4.95 -3.80 -1.25
N GLN A 109 5.34 -3.18 -0.14
CA GLN A 109 4.84 -1.86 0.28
C GLN A 109 5.05 -0.82 -0.82
N GLN A 110 6.22 -0.79 -1.46
CA GLN A 110 6.50 0.10 -2.59
C GLN A 110 5.47 -0.08 -3.71
N LYS A 111 5.28 -1.32 -4.17
CA LYS A 111 4.38 -1.63 -5.30
C LYS A 111 2.93 -1.29 -5.01
N ILE A 112 2.45 -1.48 -3.78
CA ILE A 112 1.06 -1.20 -3.43
C ILE A 112 0.78 0.28 -3.12
N THR A 113 1.80 1.14 -3.02
CA THR A 113 1.58 2.58 -2.79
C THR A 113 0.77 3.26 -3.92
N ILE A 114 0.68 2.61 -5.08
CA ILE A 114 -0.16 3.03 -6.21
C ILE A 114 -1.54 2.35 -6.23
N GLY A 115 -1.79 1.42 -5.31
CA GLY A 115 -3.03 0.66 -5.17
C GLY A 115 -4.04 1.31 -4.24
N SER A 116 -5.21 0.67 -4.10
CA SER A 116 -6.30 1.20 -3.29
C SER A 116 -5.98 1.26 -1.80
N VAL A 117 -6.74 2.07 -1.05
CA VAL A 117 -6.69 2.16 0.41
C VAL A 117 -6.89 0.79 1.05
N TRP A 118 -7.82 -0.03 0.53
CA TRP A 118 -8.02 -1.39 1.00
C TRP A 118 -6.77 -2.27 0.81
N THR A 119 -6.15 -2.24 -0.37
CA THR A 119 -4.94 -3.04 -0.67
C THR A 119 -3.79 -2.62 0.24
N GLN A 120 -3.61 -1.31 0.44
CA GLN A 120 -2.60 -0.77 1.35
C GLN A 120 -2.86 -1.19 2.81
N LEU A 121 -4.12 -1.14 3.26
CA LEU A 121 -4.51 -1.54 4.61
C LEU A 121 -4.28 -3.04 4.86
N MET A 122 -4.64 -3.90 3.90
CA MET A 122 -4.41 -5.35 4.03
C MET A 122 -2.93 -5.69 4.15
N HIS A 123 -2.07 -5.01 3.38
CA HIS A 123 -0.61 -5.17 3.50
C HIS A 123 -0.06 -4.60 4.81
N TRP A 124 -0.55 -3.44 5.24
CA TRP A 124 -0.16 -2.86 6.52
C TRP A 124 -0.50 -3.80 7.68
N ASN A 125 -1.67 -4.46 7.64
CA ASN A 125 -2.06 -5.45 8.65
C ASN A 125 -1.11 -6.65 8.72
N GLN A 126 -0.33 -6.95 7.68
CA GLN A 126 0.70 -8.00 7.73
C GLN A 126 1.82 -7.66 8.72
N LEU A 127 2.05 -6.37 9.02
CA LEU A 127 3.03 -5.94 10.03
C LEU A 127 2.75 -6.52 11.41
N LYS A 128 1.49 -6.86 11.75
CA LYS A 128 1.18 -7.45 13.05
C LYS A 128 1.87 -8.80 13.26
N ILE A 129 1.97 -9.58 12.18
CA ILE A 129 2.65 -10.88 12.20
C ILE A 129 4.16 -10.66 12.28
N ILE A 130 4.69 -9.74 11.47
CA ILE A 130 6.12 -9.42 11.44
C ILE A 130 6.58 -8.85 12.80
N ASP A 131 5.81 -7.94 13.41
CA ASP A 131 6.11 -7.40 14.74
C ASP A 131 6.17 -8.51 15.78
N THR A 132 5.24 -9.46 15.73
CA THR A 132 5.23 -10.62 16.64
C THR A 132 6.49 -11.47 16.48
N GLN A 133 6.91 -11.76 15.24
CA GLN A 133 8.16 -12.48 14.97
C GLN A 133 9.38 -11.72 15.51
N PHE A 134 9.39 -10.39 15.33
CA PHE A 134 10.45 -9.51 15.80
C PHE A 134 10.50 -9.43 17.33
N GLU A 135 9.36 -9.44 18.02
CA GLU A 135 9.34 -9.46 19.49
C GLU A 135 9.89 -10.76 20.05
N TYR A 136 9.53 -11.92 19.49
CA TYR A 136 10.10 -13.20 19.93
C TYR A 136 11.63 -13.21 19.84
N PHE A 137 12.17 -12.73 18.73
CA PHE A 137 13.62 -12.58 18.57
C PHE A 137 14.22 -11.54 19.53
N GLY A 138 13.54 -10.40 19.69
CA GLY A 138 13.95 -9.33 20.60
C GLY A 138 13.99 -9.76 22.07
N GLU A 139 13.05 -10.59 22.51
CA GLU A 139 13.02 -11.17 23.86
C GLU A 139 14.23 -12.06 24.12
N LEU A 140 14.60 -12.94 23.20
CA LEU A 140 15.79 -13.80 23.35
C LEU A 140 17.09 -12.96 23.42
N LEU A 141 17.20 -11.93 22.58
CA LEU A 141 18.36 -11.02 22.61
C LEU A 141 18.45 -10.24 23.94
N GLU A 142 17.34 -9.70 24.43
CA GLU A 142 17.30 -8.92 25.68
C GLU A 142 17.66 -9.79 26.89
N GLN A 143 17.07 -10.99 26.96
CA GLN A 143 17.36 -11.93 28.04
C GLN A 143 18.83 -12.39 28.03
N THR A 144 19.38 -12.63 26.84
CA THR A 144 20.81 -12.96 26.68
C THR A 144 21.71 -11.82 27.16
N LEU A 145 21.41 -10.57 26.77
CA LEU A 145 22.16 -9.40 27.22
C LEU A 145 22.08 -9.18 28.72
N THR A 146 20.93 -9.46 29.33
CA THR A 146 20.72 -9.42 30.78
C THR A 146 21.57 -10.48 31.48
N GLY A 147 21.56 -11.73 31.00
CA GLY A 147 22.42 -12.80 31.53
C GLY A 147 23.91 -12.47 31.41
N LEU A 148 24.34 -11.96 30.25
CA LEU A 148 25.72 -11.53 30.03
C LEU A 148 26.12 -10.37 30.94
N LYS A 149 25.22 -9.43 31.24
CA LYS A 149 25.49 -8.35 32.20
C LYS A 149 25.82 -8.91 33.59
N PHE A 150 25.04 -9.87 34.09
CA PHE A 150 25.34 -10.52 35.37
C PHE A 150 26.69 -11.25 35.36
N LEU A 151 27.02 -11.92 34.25
CA LEU A 151 28.32 -12.59 34.09
C LEU A 151 29.49 -11.61 34.06
N VAL A 152 29.36 -10.47 33.39
CA VAL A 152 30.39 -9.42 33.37
C VAL A 152 30.62 -8.85 34.77
N ASP A 153 29.53 -8.57 35.49
CA ASP A 153 29.59 -7.99 36.83
C ASP A 153 30.19 -8.98 37.86
N ALA A 154 29.88 -10.28 37.74
CA ALA A 154 30.37 -11.31 38.66
C ALA A 154 31.75 -11.90 38.28
N TYR A 155 32.07 -11.97 36.99
CA TYR A 155 33.26 -12.63 36.42
C TYR A 155 33.99 -11.75 35.38
N PRO A 156 34.50 -10.58 35.77
CA PRO A 156 35.00 -9.55 34.84
C PRO A 156 36.26 -9.94 34.05
N LYS A 157 37.00 -10.98 34.45
CA LYS A 157 38.25 -11.41 33.79
C LYS A 157 38.07 -12.60 32.82
N ASN A 158 36.83 -12.98 32.54
CA ASN A 158 36.51 -14.18 31.79
C ASN A 158 36.17 -13.93 30.31
N GLY A 159 36.18 -12.68 29.84
CA GLY A 159 35.96 -12.31 28.43
C GLY A 159 34.47 -12.19 28.04
N PHE A 160 33.56 -12.13 29.01
CA PHE A 160 32.13 -11.93 28.75
C PHE A 160 31.81 -10.51 28.27
N ASP A 161 32.68 -9.54 28.53
CA ASP A 161 32.58 -8.17 28.09
C ASP A 161 32.65 -8.05 26.55
N GLU A 162 33.56 -8.80 25.92
CA GLU A 162 33.68 -8.86 24.46
C GLU A 162 32.45 -9.53 23.82
N ILE A 163 31.96 -10.63 24.42
CA ILE A 163 30.74 -11.33 23.98
C ILE A 163 29.52 -10.41 24.12
N GLN A 164 29.38 -9.72 25.26
CA GLN A 164 28.30 -8.76 25.49
C GLN A 164 28.33 -7.63 24.46
N ALA A 165 29.52 -7.11 24.13
CA ALA A 165 29.66 -6.07 23.11
C ALA A 165 29.17 -6.55 21.72
N ARG A 166 29.49 -7.79 21.34
CA ARG A 166 29.03 -8.39 20.08
C ARG A 166 27.52 -8.60 20.06
N VAL A 167 26.92 -9.19 21.10
CA VAL A 167 25.46 -9.35 21.19
C VAL A 167 24.75 -8.00 21.22
N ARG A 168 25.32 -6.99 21.90
CA ARG A 168 24.77 -5.63 21.92
C ARG A 168 24.82 -4.98 20.53
N HIS A 169 25.85 -5.27 19.74
CA HIS A 169 25.92 -4.82 18.35
C HIS A 169 24.81 -5.45 17.50
N ILE A 170 24.56 -6.76 17.63
CA ILE A 170 23.46 -7.46 16.96
C ILE A 170 22.12 -6.82 17.34
N ALA A 171 21.88 -6.59 18.64
CA ALA A 171 20.66 -5.96 19.13
C ALA A 171 20.49 -4.53 18.61
N HIS A 172 21.55 -3.73 18.63
CA HIS A 172 21.51 -2.37 18.09
C HIS A 172 21.17 -2.37 16.59
N TYR A 173 21.82 -3.22 15.81
CA TYR A 173 21.53 -3.36 14.38
C TYR A 173 20.06 -3.78 14.16
N PHE A 174 19.62 -4.84 14.83
CA PHE A 174 18.25 -5.33 14.76
C PHE A 174 17.23 -4.23 15.05
N LEU A 175 17.36 -3.53 16.19
CA LEU A 175 16.45 -2.47 16.61
C LEU A 175 16.49 -1.25 15.69
N PHE A 176 17.67 -0.86 15.20
CA PHE A 176 17.76 0.30 14.31
C PHE A 176 17.09 0.04 12.97
N TYR A 177 17.23 -1.15 12.39
CA TYR A 177 16.59 -1.50 11.13
C TYR A 177 15.12 -1.89 11.28
N SER A 178 14.67 -2.27 12.47
CA SER A 178 13.24 -2.44 12.77
C SER A 178 12.46 -1.11 12.81
N VAL A 179 13.14 0.04 12.81
CA VAL A 179 12.51 1.35 12.61
C VAL A 179 12.21 1.58 11.12
N ILE A 180 10.92 1.59 10.78
CA ILE A 180 10.41 1.60 9.41
C ILE A 180 9.39 2.69 9.15
N VAL A 181 9.29 3.15 7.91
CA VAL A 181 8.17 3.98 7.44
C VAL A 181 7.02 3.04 7.08
N SER A 182 6.13 2.78 8.04
CA SER A 182 5.03 1.81 7.90
C SER A 182 3.90 2.33 6.98
N LYS A 183 3.75 3.65 6.84
CA LYS A 183 2.84 4.29 5.87
C LYS A 183 3.60 5.34 5.06
N GLN A 184 3.71 5.09 3.76
CA GLN A 184 4.47 5.92 2.83
C GLN A 184 3.65 7.13 2.35
N PRO A 185 4.29 8.24 1.96
CA PRO A 185 3.60 9.31 1.24
C PRO A 185 3.13 8.80 -0.14
N PRO A 186 2.05 9.39 -0.69
CA PRO A 186 1.58 9.07 -2.03
C PRO A 186 2.66 9.41 -3.06
N SER A 187 2.61 8.77 -4.24
CA SER A 187 3.60 9.03 -5.30
C SER A 187 3.53 10.45 -5.86
N VAL A 188 2.36 11.09 -5.77
CA VAL A 188 2.12 12.47 -6.20
C VAL A 188 1.37 13.21 -5.10
N VAL A 189 1.87 14.39 -4.76
CA VAL A 189 1.18 15.36 -3.89
C VAL A 189 0.87 16.59 -4.73
N VAL A 190 -0.41 16.87 -4.93
CA VAL A 190 -0.83 18.11 -5.61
C VAL A 190 -0.95 19.20 -4.55
N LYS A 191 -0.17 20.25 -4.74
CA LYS A 191 -0.04 21.39 -3.82
C LYS A 191 -1.38 22.10 -3.56
N CYS A 192 -1.49 22.62 -2.33
CA CYS A 192 -2.46 23.64 -1.97
C CYS A 192 -2.04 25.03 -2.52
N GLY A 193 -2.86 25.63 -3.39
CA GLY A 193 -2.73 27.06 -3.69
C GLY A 193 -3.29 27.93 -2.56
N GLU A 194 -3.26 29.27 -2.70
CA GLU A 194 -4.01 30.21 -1.84
C GLU A 194 -5.54 30.09 -2.01
N ALA A 195 -6.00 29.13 -2.80
CA ALA A 195 -7.41 28.89 -3.04
C ALA A 195 -7.87 27.72 -2.16
N GLU A 196 -8.25 28.02 -0.92
CA GLU A 196 -9.17 27.17 -0.14
C GLU A 196 -10.41 26.77 -0.97
N ASN A 197 -10.75 27.52 -2.02
CA ASN A 197 -11.94 27.31 -2.85
C ASN A 197 -11.72 26.43 -4.10
N HIS A 198 -10.51 25.97 -4.41
CA HIS A 198 -10.31 25.04 -5.54
C HIS A 198 -10.50 23.59 -5.07
N ARG A 199 -11.50 22.89 -5.63
CA ARG A 199 -11.87 21.49 -5.28
C ARG A 199 -10.72 20.46 -5.36
N ARG A 200 -9.59 20.78 -6.00
CA ARG A 200 -8.39 19.91 -6.11
C ARG A 200 -7.24 20.31 -5.18
N SER A 201 -7.40 21.36 -4.37
CA SER A 201 -6.35 21.97 -3.54
C SER A 201 -6.28 21.39 -2.11
N ARG A 202 -6.70 20.14 -1.91
CA ARG A 202 -6.94 19.56 -0.57
C ARG A 202 -6.58 18.08 -0.47
N PHE A 203 -5.39 17.70 -0.92
CA PHE A 203 -4.91 16.34 -0.69
C PHE A 203 -3.93 16.35 0.48
N TRP A 204 -4.49 16.29 1.69
CA TRP A 204 -3.69 15.82 2.82
C TRP A 204 -3.32 14.36 2.61
N PHE A 205 -2.22 13.96 3.21
CA PHE A 205 -1.82 12.56 3.26
C PHE A 205 -1.31 12.26 4.65
N ASN A 206 -1.31 10.98 5.02
CA ASN A 206 -0.82 10.58 6.32
C ASN A 206 0.39 9.68 6.11
N THR A 207 1.39 9.82 6.97
CA THR A 207 2.52 8.91 7.04
C THR A 207 2.71 8.40 8.46
N GLU A 208 3.42 7.29 8.59
CA GLU A 208 3.67 6.67 9.87
C GLU A 208 5.09 6.09 9.86
N ILE A 209 5.82 6.34 10.95
CA ILE A 209 7.07 5.67 11.28
C ILE A 209 6.87 4.86 12.56
N ARG A 210 7.39 3.62 12.57
CA ARG A 210 7.16 2.63 13.62
C ARG A 210 8.43 1.88 13.95
N VAL A 211 8.55 1.44 15.20
CA VAL A 211 9.56 0.48 15.66
C VAL A 211 8.91 -0.90 15.83
N LEU A 212 9.50 -1.93 15.23
CA LEU A 212 9.08 -3.33 15.40
C LEU A 212 9.98 -4.05 16.41
N GLY A 213 9.44 -4.99 17.20
CA GLY A 213 10.25 -5.83 18.11
C GLY A 213 10.97 -5.09 19.24
N GLY A 214 10.45 -3.92 19.63
CA GLY A 214 11.11 -3.02 20.58
C GLY A 214 10.66 -3.16 22.03
N ARG A 215 9.60 -3.94 22.31
CA ARG A 215 8.95 -3.95 23.64
C ARG A 215 9.86 -4.55 24.70
N ALA A 216 10.51 -5.67 24.42
CA ALA A 216 11.45 -6.32 25.36
C ALA A 216 12.55 -5.35 25.83
N PHE A 217 13.06 -4.52 24.91
CA PHE A 217 14.09 -3.51 25.15
C PHE A 217 13.58 -2.22 25.83
N GLY A 218 12.32 -2.18 26.24
CA GLY A 218 11.73 -1.02 26.93
C GLY A 218 11.51 0.21 26.06
N ILE A 219 11.60 0.08 24.72
CA ILE A 219 11.46 1.21 23.79
C ILE A 219 10.10 1.88 23.92
N ASN A 220 9.03 1.12 24.16
CA ASN A 220 7.70 1.71 24.34
C ASN A 220 7.63 2.65 25.55
N GLN A 221 8.33 2.32 26.64
CA GLN A 221 8.29 3.12 27.87
C GLN A 221 9.21 4.33 27.77
N VAL A 222 10.42 4.14 27.23
CA VAL A 222 11.45 5.19 27.13
C VAL A 222 11.18 6.14 25.96
N GLY A 223 10.63 5.62 24.87
CA GLY A 223 10.38 6.36 23.63
C GLY A 223 9.01 7.02 23.57
N GLU A 224 8.08 6.75 24.49
CA GLU A 224 6.78 7.41 24.51
C GLU A 224 6.93 8.93 24.72
N GLY A 225 6.28 9.71 23.86
CA GLY A 225 6.41 11.17 23.83
C GLY A 225 7.68 11.68 23.13
N ALA A 226 8.56 10.80 22.62
CA ALA A 226 9.71 11.23 21.84
C ALA A 226 9.26 11.94 20.55
N ALA A 227 9.80 13.13 20.29
CA ALA A 227 9.52 13.90 19.11
C ALA A 227 10.31 13.37 17.91
N ILE A 228 9.63 13.12 16.79
CA ILE A 228 10.22 12.74 15.51
C ILE A 228 10.07 13.91 14.54
N PRO A 229 11.14 14.71 14.30
CA PRO A 229 11.14 15.71 13.24
C PRO A 229 11.08 15.07 11.86
N CYS A 230 10.35 15.69 10.94
CA CYS A 230 10.22 15.30 9.54
C CYS A 230 10.63 16.46 8.64
N TYR A 231 11.56 16.19 7.72
CA TYR A 231 12.07 17.16 6.76
C TYR A 231 11.75 16.73 5.34
N LEU A 232 11.45 17.69 4.47
CA LEU A 232 11.31 17.45 3.04
C LEU A 232 12.67 17.62 2.36
N ILE A 233 13.23 16.53 1.84
CA ILE A 233 14.55 16.52 1.20
C ILE A 233 14.43 16.26 -0.30
N THR A 234 15.42 16.66 -1.09
CA THR A 234 15.49 16.34 -2.51
C THR A 234 16.26 15.04 -2.75
N ASP A 235 16.22 14.52 -3.98
CA ASP A 235 17.03 13.37 -4.39
C ASP A 235 18.54 13.63 -4.18
N GLU A 236 19.03 14.85 -4.38
CA GLU A 236 20.44 15.17 -4.14
C GLU A 236 20.81 14.98 -2.67
N THR A 237 20.00 15.50 -1.74
CA THR A 237 20.21 15.28 -0.30
C THR A 237 20.05 13.80 0.07
N ALA A 238 19.10 13.09 -0.54
CA ALA A 238 18.92 11.66 -0.32
C ALA A 238 20.15 10.85 -0.80
N LYS A 239 20.78 11.24 -1.92
CA LYS A 239 22.05 10.66 -2.40
C LYS A 239 23.18 10.87 -1.40
N VAL A 240 23.29 12.07 -0.83
CA VAL A 240 24.30 12.35 0.20
C VAL A 240 24.07 11.47 1.43
N LEU A 241 22.82 11.33 1.88
CA LEU A 241 22.46 10.51 3.04
C LEU A 241 22.76 9.02 2.86
N LEU A 242 22.78 8.51 1.62
CA LEU A 242 23.21 7.14 1.33
C LEU A 242 24.70 6.92 1.62
N SER A 243 25.52 7.95 1.38
CA SER A 243 26.97 7.90 1.64
C SER A 243 27.34 8.36 3.05
N ASN A 244 26.51 9.19 3.68
CA ASN A 244 26.73 9.76 5.00
C ASN A 244 25.42 9.85 5.78
N ALA A 245 25.12 8.81 6.56
CA ALA A 245 23.90 8.72 7.37
C ALA A 245 23.77 9.86 8.42
N TYR A 246 24.88 10.49 8.80
CA TYR A 246 24.93 11.56 9.79
C TYR A 246 24.81 12.96 9.18
N HIS A 247 24.74 13.09 7.86
CA HIS A 247 24.61 14.38 7.18
C HIS A 247 23.43 15.18 7.76
N ASP A 248 23.68 16.43 8.14
CA ASP A 248 22.65 17.30 8.70
C ASP A 248 21.62 17.67 7.64
N VAL A 249 20.35 17.62 8.04
CA VAL A 249 19.22 17.91 7.17
C VAL A 249 18.52 19.15 7.71
N PHE A 250 18.28 20.09 6.81
CA PHE A 250 17.63 21.35 7.10
C PHE A 250 16.25 21.42 6.42
N GLU A 251 15.49 22.44 6.77
CA GLU A 251 14.23 22.70 6.08
C GLU A 251 14.43 22.95 4.59
N ASN A 252 13.47 22.50 3.79
CA ASN A 252 13.47 22.75 2.36
C ASN A 252 13.35 24.25 2.05
N GLU A 253 14.04 24.70 1.02
CA GLU A 253 14.04 26.10 0.59
C GLU A 253 12.72 26.51 -0.10
N GLU A 254 12.08 25.57 -0.82
CA GLU A 254 10.92 25.85 -1.67
C GLU A 254 9.59 25.59 -0.96
N PHE A 255 9.57 24.64 -0.01
CA PHE A 255 8.36 24.11 0.60
C PHE A 255 8.45 24.00 2.12
N VAL A 256 7.28 24.07 2.77
CA VAL A 256 7.07 23.73 4.18
C VAL A 256 6.21 22.47 4.23
N ILE A 257 6.56 21.56 5.14
CA ILE A 257 5.72 20.40 5.48
C ILE A 257 5.11 20.59 6.86
N GLU A 258 3.82 20.32 6.96
CA GLU A 258 3.07 20.42 8.21
C GLU A 258 2.33 19.09 8.46
N PRO A 259 2.31 18.54 9.68
CA PRO A 259 3.13 18.96 10.82
C PRO A 259 4.62 18.59 10.59
N PRO A 260 5.56 19.43 11.06
CA PRO A 260 7.01 19.16 10.91
C PRO A 260 7.51 18.13 11.93
N THR A 261 6.69 17.73 12.90
CA THR A 261 7.07 16.80 13.97
C THR A 261 5.84 16.03 14.43
N ALA A 262 6.02 14.76 14.76
CA ALA A 262 5.02 13.93 15.42
C ALA A 262 5.62 13.28 16.67
N LEU A 263 4.77 12.98 17.66
CA LEU A 263 5.19 12.30 18.88
C LEU A 263 5.01 10.79 18.74
N MET A 264 6.00 10.04 19.21
CA MET A 264 5.90 8.60 19.35
C MET A 264 4.87 8.24 20.43
N LYS A 265 3.96 7.33 20.11
CA LYS A 265 2.94 6.80 21.01
C LYS A 265 2.91 5.29 20.92
N GLY A 266 2.80 4.62 22.06
CA GLY A 266 2.66 3.17 22.11
C GLY A 266 1.25 2.74 21.71
N ASP A 267 1.15 1.70 20.89
CA ASP A 267 -0.08 0.96 20.65
C ASP A 267 0.15 -0.56 20.79
N GLU A 268 -0.88 -1.37 20.53
CA GLU A 268 -0.80 -2.83 20.58
C GLU A 268 0.23 -3.44 19.61
N HIS A 269 0.75 -2.65 18.67
CA HIS A 269 1.64 -3.09 17.58
C HIS A 269 3.04 -2.46 17.68
N GLY A 270 3.39 -1.88 18.83
CA GLY A 270 4.69 -1.24 19.07
C GLY A 270 4.61 0.28 19.24
N LEU A 271 5.75 0.95 19.05
CA LEU A 271 5.86 2.41 19.18
C LEU A 271 5.79 3.06 17.80
N ALA A 272 4.90 4.03 17.60
CA ALA A 272 4.76 4.71 16.32
C ALA A 272 4.52 6.23 16.45
N ALA A 273 5.04 6.99 15.49
CA ALA A 273 4.69 8.40 15.29
C ALA A 273 3.87 8.52 14.01
N LYS A 274 2.63 9.00 14.16
CA LYS A 274 1.69 9.24 13.07
C LYS A 274 1.71 10.71 12.71
N PHE A 275 1.97 10.99 11.44
CA PHE A 275 1.84 12.31 10.86
C PHE A 275 0.51 12.33 10.10
N ASP A 276 -0.53 12.79 10.78
CA ASP A 276 -1.88 12.88 10.21
C ASP A 276 -2.12 14.24 9.59
N ASP A 277 -2.97 14.27 8.57
CA ASP A 277 -3.36 15.46 7.82
C ASP A 277 -2.16 16.27 7.29
N MET A 278 -1.11 15.58 6.81
CA MET A 278 0.09 16.25 6.32
C MET A 278 -0.18 17.10 5.10
N ARG A 279 0.49 18.25 5.01
CA ARG A 279 0.34 19.25 3.94
C ARG A 279 1.68 19.75 3.47
N VAL A 280 1.72 20.12 2.18
CA VAL A 280 2.88 20.76 1.56
C VAL A 280 2.49 22.15 1.06
N SER A 281 3.13 23.17 1.62
CA SER A 281 2.89 24.59 1.35
C SER A 281 4.11 25.24 0.70
N LYS A 282 3.92 26.23 -0.18
CA LYS A 282 5.04 26.97 -0.82
C LYS A 282 5.62 28.01 0.14
N LYS A 283 6.93 28.18 0.17
CA LYS A 283 7.57 29.35 0.82
C LYS A 283 7.53 30.60 -0.07
N GLY A 284 7.51 30.42 -1.40
CA GLY A 284 7.54 31.51 -2.37
C GLY A 284 6.87 31.19 -3.72
N PRO A 285 6.96 32.11 -4.70
CA PRO A 285 6.48 31.86 -6.05
C PRO A 285 7.34 30.78 -6.75
N LEU A 286 6.70 29.78 -7.35
CA LEU A 286 7.36 28.66 -8.04
C LEU A 286 6.79 28.48 -9.44
N ARG A 287 7.66 28.21 -10.43
CA ARG A 287 7.25 27.88 -11.80
C ARG A 287 6.80 26.43 -11.90
N ARG A 288 5.68 26.18 -12.57
CA ARG A 288 5.08 24.83 -12.69
C ARG A 288 6.04 23.77 -13.26
N ASP A 289 6.82 24.12 -14.27
CA ASP A 289 7.71 23.16 -14.93
C ASP A 289 8.99 22.88 -14.13
N SER A 290 9.42 23.82 -13.29
CA SER A 290 10.60 23.68 -12.44
C SER A 290 10.41 22.67 -11.30
N VAL A 291 9.17 22.44 -10.85
CA VAL A 291 8.86 21.53 -9.74
C VAL A 291 8.49 20.13 -10.25
N ALA A 292 7.88 20.04 -11.43
CA ALA A 292 7.36 18.79 -12.00
C ALA A 292 8.45 17.73 -12.27
N THR A 293 9.70 18.15 -12.46
CA THR A 293 10.84 17.26 -12.71
C THR A 293 11.56 16.84 -11.44
N LYS A 294 11.35 17.55 -10.33
CA LYS A 294 12.01 17.26 -9.05
C LYS A 294 11.36 16.07 -8.36
N ARG A 295 12.14 15.43 -7.51
CA ARG A 295 11.74 14.33 -6.64
C ARG A 295 12.10 14.71 -5.21
N TYR A 296 11.20 14.34 -4.32
CA TYR A 296 11.32 14.65 -2.90
C TYR A 296 11.09 13.39 -2.08
N CYS A 297 11.72 13.35 -0.91
CA CYS A 297 11.51 12.33 0.10
C CYS A 297 11.21 12.99 1.44
N LEU A 298 10.53 12.26 2.32
CA LEU A 298 10.41 12.61 3.73
C LEU A 298 11.55 11.98 4.49
N CYS A 299 12.26 12.78 5.28
CA CYS A 299 13.35 12.37 6.13
C CYS A 299 12.94 12.50 7.59
N TYR A 300 12.75 11.37 8.26
CA TYR A 300 12.40 11.27 9.67
C TYR A 300 13.68 11.17 10.50
N ASN A 301 13.86 12.10 11.43
CA ASN A 301 15.00 12.08 12.35
C ASN A 301 14.63 11.29 13.61
N VAL A 302 15.30 10.17 13.84
CA VAL A 302 15.02 9.21 14.90
C VAL A 302 16.08 9.37 15.99
N ARG A 303 15.63 9.56 17.23
CA ARG A 303 16.47 9.58 18.43
C ARG A 303 15.69 8.96 19.58
N ILE A 304 15.88 7.66 19.80
CA ILE A 304 15.15 6.88 20.81
C ILE A 304 16.16 6.03 21.58
N SER A 305 16.11 6.05 22.91
CA SER A 305 16.96 5.21 23.75
C SER A 305 16.26 3.89 24.12
N ALA A 306 17.05 2.86 24.36
CA ALA A 306 16.62 1.52 24.73
C ALA A 306 17.48 0.97 25.89
N LYS A 307 17.07 -0.17 26.46
CA LYS A 307 17.87 -0.91 27.46
C LYS A 307 19.28 -1.24 26.96
N HIS A 308 20.15 -1.61 27.90
CA HIS A 308 21.55 -1.97 27.64
C HIS A 308 22.40 -0.83 27.01
N GLY A 309 21.97 0.42 27.21
CA GLY A 309 22.68 1.59 26.69
C GLY A 309 22.71 1.64 25.16
N ILE A 310 21.64 1.17 24.51
CA ILE A 310 21.47 1.23 23.06
C ILE A 310 20.70 2.51 22.73
N ASP A 311 21.26 3.34 21.84
CA ASP A 311 20.61 4.54 21.34
C ASP A 311 20.35 4.41 19.83
N LEU A 312 19.08 4.45 19.44
CA LEU A 312 18.63 4.44 18.06
C LEU A 312 18.67 5.87 17.51
N ILE A 313 19.83 6.26 16.99
CA ILE A 313 20.06 7.60 16.44
C ILE A 313 20.33 7.49 14.94
N GLY A 314 19.48 8.10 14.12
CA GLY A 314 19.70 8.14 12.68
C GLY A 314 18.50 8.69 11.92
N LYS A 315 18.53 8.52 10.61
CA LYS A 315 17.50 9.06 9.71
C LYS A 315 16.83 7.93 8.94
N LYS A 316 15.50 8.02 8.78
CA LYS A 316 14.73 7.14 7.90
C LYS A 316 14.12 7.96 6.77
N VAL A 317 14.27 7.47 5.55
CA VAL A 317 13.83 8.17 4.33
C VAL A 317 12.66 7.40 3.71
N SER A 318 11.60 8.11 3.34
CA SER A 318 10.45 7.57 2.62
C SER A 318 10.79 7.22 1.17
N LEU A 319 9.84 6.58 0.49
CA LEU A 319 9.91 6.46 -0.97
C LEU A 319 9.78 7.86 -1.64
N PRO A 320 10.40 8.04 -2.83
CA PRO A 320 10.38 9.32 -3.54
C PRO A 320 8.99 9.63 -4.10
N PHE A 321 8.59 10.90 -4.03
CA PHE A 321 7.34 11.42 -4.56
C PHE A 321 7.54 12.77 -5.26
N ALA A 322 6.57 13.18 -6.06
CA ALA A 322 6.59 14.50 -6.69
C ALA A 322 5.57 15.45 -6.06
N ILE A 323 5.93 16.72 -5.99
CA ILE A 323 5.04 17.81 -5.62
C ILE A 323 4.63 18.54 -6.89
N LEU A 324 3.33 18.65 -7.16
CA LEU A 324 2.82 19.26 -8.39
C LEU A 324 2.10 20.58 -8.12
N VAL A 325 2.37 21.58 -8.97
CA VAL A 325 1.64 22.86 -9.01
C VAL A 325 0.55 22.79 -10.09
N GLY A 326 -0.48 21.98 -9.83
CA GLY A 326 -1.58 21.65 -10.74
C GLY A 326 -1.44 20.26 -11.38
N PRO A 327 -2.50 19.72 -12.00
CA PRO A 327 -2.50 18.36 -12.53
C PRO A 327 -1.55 18.21 -13.72
N LYS A 328 -0.73 17.15 -13.69
CA LYS A 328 0.18 16.71 -14.76
C LYS A 328 0.19 15.18 -14.85
N SER A 329 -0.59 14.63 -15.79
CA SER A 329 -0.79 13.19 -15.93
C SER A 329 0.47 12.44 -16.37
N ASP A 330 1.36 13.09 -17.12
CA ASP A 330 2.64 12.54 -17.57
C ASP A 330 3.62 12.31 -16.40
N VAL A 331 3.67 13.24 -15.44
CA VAL A 331 4.50 13.09 -14.24
C VAL A 331 3.96 11.95 -13.36
N GLU A 332 2.64 11.92 -13.16
CA GLU A 332 1.96 10.84 -12.42
C GLU A 332 2.17 9.48 -13.08
N ALA A 333 2.11 9.40 -14.41
CA ALA A 333 2.36 8.20 -15.20
C ALA A 333 3.80 7.69 -15.03
N ARG A 334 4.80 8.57 -15.07
CA ARG A 334 6.20 8.20 -14.83
C ARG A 334 6.43 7.70 -13.40
N LEU A 335 5.84 8.34 -12.41
CA LEU A 335 5.91 7.92 -11.00
C LEU A 335 5.20 6.60 -10.76
N PHE A 336 4.10 6.34 -11.46
CA PHE A 336 3.43 5.04 -11.44
C PHE A 336 4.40 3.93 -11.91
N LEU A 337 5.11 4.12 -13.03
CA LEU A 337 6.11 3.16 -13.51
C LEU A 337 7.25 2.98 -12.50
N GLU A 338 7.77 4.08 -11.94
CA GLU A 338 8.82 4.09 -10.93
C GLU A 338 8.43 3.28 -9.69
N ARG A 339 7.26 3.54 -9.10
CA ARG A 339 6.78 2.79 -7.93
C ARG A 339 6.48 1.33 -8.24
N SER A 340 6.05 1.02 -9.45
CA SER A 340 5.67 -0.35 -9.85
C SER A 340 6.87 -1.23 -10.16
N PHE A 341 7.91 -0.70 -10.79
CA PHE A 341 8.95 -1.50 -11.45
C PHE A 341 10.39 -1.18 -11.05
N ALA A 342 10.69 0.01 -10.52
CA ALA A 342 12.03 0.30 -10.01
C ALA A 342 12.29 -0.46 -8.69
N ASP A 343 13.56 -0.59 -8.30
CA ASP A 343 13.96 -1.29 -7.09
C ASP A 343 14.33 -0.30 -5.98
N LEU A 344 13.37 0.54 -5.56
CA LEU A 344 13.65 1.70 -4.68
C LEU A 344 13.97 1.30 -3.24
N VAL A 345 13.62 0.07 -2.85
CA VAL A 345 13.88 -0.45 -1.49
C VAL A 345 15.32 -0.94 -1.37
N ARG A 346 15.78 -1.75 -2.33
CA ARG A 346 17.12 -2.35 -2.29
C ARG A 346 18.17 -1.46 -2.94
N LYS A 347 17.78 -0.76 -4.01
CA LYS A 347 18.63 0.17 -4.78
C LYS A 347 17.92 1.51 -4.88
N PRO A 348 17.96 2.32 -3.82
CA PRO A 348 17.30 3.61 -3.84
C PRO A 348 17.81 4.47 -5.00
N LEU A 349 16.90 5.23 -5.61
CA LEU A 349 17.18 6.05 -6.80
C LEU A 349 17.57 5.23 -8.04
N SER A 350 17.22 3.94 -8.07
CA SER A 350 17.34 3.10 -9.27
C SER A 350 16.43 3.56 -10.39
N ASP A 351 16.90 3.38 -11.62
CA ASP A 351 16.13 3.67 -12.81
C ASP A 351 14.99 2.68 -13.01
N ILE A 352 13.96 3.14 -13.75
CA ILE A 352 12.88 2.28 -14.24
C ILE A 352 13.48 1.26 -15.23
N PRO A 353 13.21 -0.05 -15.09
CA PRO A 353 13.70 -1.04 -16.04
C PRO A 353 13.12 -0.83 -17.43
N THR A 354 13.75 -1.37 -18.47
CA THR A 354 13.25 -1.23 -19.85
C THR A 354 11.97 -2.04 -20.09
N TYR A 355 11.84 -3.19 -19.42
CA TYR A 355 10.79 -4.17 -19.65
C TYR A 355 10.10 -4.58 -18.34
N ALA A 356 8.82 -4.90 -18.44
CA ALA A 356 8.07 -5.60 -17.40
C ALA A 356 7.47 -6.90 -17.94
N THR A 357 7.21 -7.86 -17.04
CA THR A 357 6.47 -9.06 -17.40
C THR A 357 5.00 -8.74 -17.63
N TYR A 358 4.31 -9.61 -18.39
CA TYR A 358 2.87 -9.49 -18.62
C TYR A 358 2.09 -9.40 -17.31
N THR A 359 2.39 -10.29 -16.35
CA THR A 359 1.70 -10.36 -15.05
C THR A 359 1.96 -9.12 -14.20
N ASP A 360 3.22 -8.69 -14.08
CA ASP A 360 3.55 -7.51 -13.26
C ASP A 360 2.87 -6.25 -13.79
N MET A 361 2.82 -6.06 -15.12
CA MET A 361 2.11 -4.92 -15.71
C MET A 361 0.60 -5.04 -15.52
N ALA A 362 0.02 -6.24 -15.63
CA ALA A 362 -1.40 -6.47 -15.39
C ALA A 362 -1.82 -5.99 -14.00
N ASP A 363 -1.07 -6.42 -12.99
CA ASP A 363 -1.39 -6.17 -11.59
C ASP A 363 -1.10 -4.70 -11.22
N ALA A 364 -0.03 -4.10 -11.77
CA ALA A 364 0.24 -2.68 -11.60
C ALA A 364 -0.88 -1.80 -12.17
N LEU A 365 -1.33 -2.08 -13.39
CA LEU A 365 -2.43 -1.33 -14.03
C LEU A 365 -3.74 -1.48 -13.26
N GLU A 366 -4.07 -2.70 -12.84
CA GLU A 366 -5.24 -2.97 -12.00
C GLU A 366 -5.22 -2.17 -10.69
N MET A 367 -4.11 -2.24 -9.94
CA MET A 367 -3.93 -1.46 -8.71
C MET A 367 -4.09 0.03 -8.97
N LYS A 368 -3.47 0.55 -10.04
CA LYS A 368 -3.55 1.98 -10.39
C LYS A 368 -4.97 2.40 -10.77
N PHE A 369 -5.69 1.58 -11.52
CA PHE A 369 -7.07 1.88 -11.87
C PHE A 369 -7.95 1.92 -10.62
N GLN A 370 -7.81 0.93 -9.74
CA GLN A 370 -8.57 0.84 -8.50
C GLN A 370 -8.33 2.05 -7.58
N SER A 371 -7.09 2.54 -7.46
CA SER A 371 -6.79 3.74 -6.66
C SER A 371 -7.34 5.02 -7.28
N MET A 372 -7.35 5.12 -8.61
CA MET A 372 -7.91 6.28 -9.31
C MET A 372 -9.43 6.35 -9.20
N ILE A 373 -10.14 5.22 -9.24
CA ILE A 373 -11.61 5.20 -9.15
C ILE A 373 -12.15 5.55 -7.77
N GLU A 374 -11.36 5.37 -6.71
CA GLU A 374 -11.73 5.73 -5.32
C GLU A 374 -11.20 7.10 -4.89
N THR A 375 -10.47 7.81 -5.77
CA THR A 375 -9.93 9.13 -5.44
C THR A 375 -11.07 10.06 -5.01
N PRO A 376 -10.97 10.73 -3.84
CA PRO A 376 -11.98 11.65 -3.33
C PRO A 376 -12.32 12.73 -4.35
N GLN A 377 -13.61 13.00 -4.54
CA GLN A 377 -14.05 14.10 -5.40
C GLN A 377 -14.15 15.42 -4.63
N LYS A 378 -14.42 15.33 -3.33
CA LYS A 378 -14.50 16.45 -2.38
C LYS A 378 -13.63 16.13 -1.17
N SER A 379 -13.18 17.17 -0.48
CA SER A 379 -12.41 17.03 0.76
C SER A 379 -13.18 16.33 1.88
N THR A 380 -14.50 16.46 1.92
CA THR A 380 -15.30 15.79 2.97
C THR A 380 -15.55 14.31 2.68
N ASP A 381 -15.12 13.80 1.53
CA ASP A 381 -15.39 12.42 1.15
C ASP A 381 -14.46 11.50 1.94
N THR A 382 -15.04 10.61 2.73
CA THR A 382 -14.30 9.50 3.34
C THR A 382 -14.13 8.38 2.32
N ILE A 383 -12.90 7.90 2.13
CA ILE A 383 -12.65 6.71 1.29
C ILE A 383 -12.89 5.47 2.15
N PRO A 384 -13.94 4.68 1.89
CA PRO A 384 -14.17 3.46 2.65
C PRO A 384 -13.15 2.40 2.23
N ALA A 385 -12.60 1.65 3.19
CA ALA A 385 -11.67 0.56 2.92
C ALA A 385 -12.44 -0.71 2.45
N ILE A 386 -13.00 -0.65 1.24
CA ILE A 386 -13.77 -1.75 0.62
C ILE A 386 -12.89 -2.46 -0.41
N GLN A 387 -13.01 -3.78 -0.49
CA GLN A 387 -12.30 -4.56 -1.49
C GLN A 387 -12.72 -4.13 -2.91
N PRO A 388 -11.78 -3.69 -3.75
CA PRO A 388 -12.12 -3.23 -5.10
C PRO A 388 -12.49 -4.40 -6.01
N LYS A 389 -13.35 -4.14 -7.00
CA LYS A 389 -13.66 -5.10 -8.05
C LYS A 389 -12.39 -5.41 -8.87
N PRO A 390 -11.96 -6.70 -8.96
CA PRO A 390 -10.85 -7.08 -9.82
C PRO A 390 -11.27 -7.01 -11.29
N PHE A 391 -10.29 -6.79 -12.17
CA PHE A 391 -10.48 -6.98 -13.60
C PHE A 391 -10.68 -8.45 -13.93
N SER A 392 -11.53 -8.71 -14.93
CA SER A 392 -11.61 -10.02 -15.53
C SER A 392 -10.32 -10.36 -16.30
N PRO A 393 -9.98 -11.64 -16.50
CA PRO A 393 -8.86 -12.04 -17.34
C PRO A 393 -8.93 -11.44 -18.75
N GLN A 394 -10.16 -11.33 -19.30
CA GLN A 394 -10.42 -10.70 -20.60
C GLN A 394 -10.07 -9.21 -20.58
N ALA A 395 -10.45 -8.47 -19.54
CA ALA A 395 -10.09 -7.06 -19.40
C ALA A 395 -8.57 -6.88 -19.26
N LYS A 396 -7.89 -7.69 -18.43
CA LYS A 396 -6.42 -7.68 -18.31
C LYS A 396 -5.77 -7.90 -19.68
N HIS A 397 -6.26 -8.89 -20.44
CA HIS A 397 -5.75 -9.19 -21.77
C HIS A 397 -5.97 -8.07 -22.78
N HIS A 398 -7.17 -7.49 -22.80
CA HIS A 398 -7.51 -6.36 -23.66
C HIS A 398 -6.59 -5.16 -23.42
N ILE A 399 -6.39 -4.80 -22.15
CA ILE A 399 -5.53 -3.66 -21.77
C ILE A 399 -4.08 -3.94 -22.18
N LEU A 400 -3.55 -5.13 -21.88
CA LEU A 400 -2.13 -5.43 -22.13
C LEU A 400 -1.80 -5.55 -23.61
N ARG A 401 -2.70 -6.10 -24.45
CA ARG A 401 -2.49 -6.12 -25.91
C ARG A 401 -2.26 -4.72 -26.49
N ARG A 402 -2.84 -3.68 -25.89
CA ARG A 402 -2.63 -2.29 -26.30
C ARG A 402 -1.24 -1.77 -26.00
N LEU A 403 -0.48 -2.43 -25.12
CA LEU A 403 0.92 -2.11 -24.83
C LEU A 403 1.92 -2.88 -25.72
N LYS A 404 1.41 -3.64 -26.71
CA LYS A 404 2.19 -4.43 -27.66
C LYS A 404 3.26 -5.31 -26.97
N PRO A 405 2.84 -6.30 -26.15
CA PRO A 405 3.77 -7.27 -25.62
C PRO A 405 4.47 -8.00 -26.76
N ASP A 406 5.75 -8.34 -26.57
CA ASP A 406 6.50 -9.13 -27.52
C ASP A 406 6.07 -10.62 -27.50
N ASN A 407 6.67 -11.43 -28.37
CA ASN A 407 6.38 -12.87 -28.44
C ASN A 407 6.71 -13.64 -27.15
N SER A 408 7.53 -13.07 -26.27
CA SER A 408 7.85 -13.63 -24.95
C SER A 408 6.93 -13.11 -23.84
N GLY A 409 5.93 -12.28 -24.16
CA GLY A 409 5.03 -11.66 -23.21
C GLY A 409 5.66 -10.51 -22.41
N ARG A 410 6.82 -9.98 -22.84
CA ARG A 410 7.45 -8.82 -22.20
C ARG A 410 6.89 -7.52 -22.79
N ILE A 411 6.70 -6.53 -21.92
CA ILE A 411 6.15 -5.23 -22.29
C ILE A 411 7.26 -4.19 -22.15
N THR A 412 7.51 -3.42 -23.21
CA THR A 412 8.43 -2.28 -23.16
C THR A 412 7.77 -1.15 -22.39
N LEU A 413 8.33 -0.74 -21.26
CA LEU A 413 7.69 0.23 -20.36
C LEU A 413 7.50 1.61 -21.00
N GLU A 414 8.35 1.98 -21.96
CA GLU A 414 8.19 3.21 -22.72
C GLU A 414 6.88 3.25 -23.54
N ASN A 415 6.33 2.10 -23.94
CA ASN A 415 5.05 2.04 -24.64
C ASN A 415 3.92 2.63 -23.79
N PHE A 416 3.97 2.48 -22.47
CA PHE A 416 2.98 3.09 -21.57
C PHE A 416 2.92 4.62 -21.73
N MET A 417 4.08 5.25 -21.92
CA MET A 417 4.21 6.70 -22.05
C MET A 417 3.98 7.20 -23.48
N LYS A 418 4.42 6.45 -24.50
CA LYS A 418 4.53 6.95 -25.88
C LYS A 418 3.56 6.32 -26.87
N LEU A 419 3.07 5.11 -26.63
CA LEU A 419 2.29 4.38 -27.63
C LEU A 419 0.89 4.99 -27.76
N PRO A 420 0.50 5.50 -28.95
CA PRO A 420 -0.83 6.03 -29.16
C PRO A 420 -1.86 4.90 -29.23
N VAL A 421 -2.98 5.06 -28.53
CA VAL A 421 -4.05 4.04 -28.47
C VAL A 421 -5.45 4.59 -28.71
N ALA A 422 -5.61 5.92 -28.69
CA ALA A 422 -6.87 6.60 -28.91
C ALA A 422 -6.63 7.95 -29.61
N GLU A 423 -7.71 8.58 -30.03
CA GLU A 423 -7.73 9.86 -30.72
C GLU A 423 -8.72 10.81 -30.02
N GLU A 424 -8.37 12.09 -29.94
CA GLU A 424 -9.22 13.15 -29.42
C GLU A 424 -9.38 14.26 -30.46
N PHE A 425 -10.61 14.73 -30.66
CA PHE A 425 -10.89 15.89 -31.51
C PHE A 425 -10.76 17.19 -30.69
N CYS A 426 -9.86 18.08 -31.09
CA CYS A 426 -9.54 19.28 -30.32
C CYS A 426 -10.56 20.41 -30.55
N LEU A 427 -11.43 20.66 -29.56
CA LEU A 427 -12.46 21.72 -29.61
C LEU A 427 -12.13 22.97 -28.77
N LYS A 428 -10.91 23.10 -28.24
CA LYS A 428 -10.54 24.23 -27.37
C LYS A 428 -10.43 25.53 -28.17
N LYS A 429 -11.43 26.41 -28.02
CA LYS A 429 -11.34 27.83 -28.40
C LYS A 429 -10.05 28.43 -27.83
N ASN A 430 -9.21 28.98 -28.70
CA ASN A 430 -7.89 29.57 -28.45
C ASN A 430 -6.68 28.61 -28.48
N SER A 431 -6.82 27.37 -28.97
CA SER A 431 -5.68 26.51 -29.32
C SER A 431 -5.26 26.72 -30.78
N LYS A 432 -3.96 26.65 -31.08
CA LYS A 432 -3.48 26.58 -32.48
C LYS A 432 -3.92 25.31 -33.23
N THR A 433 -4.43 24.32 -32.49
CA THR A 433 -4.85 22.99 -32.99
C THR A 433 -6.37 22.81 -32.95
N GLU A 434 -7.14 23.89 -32.91
CA GLU A 434 -8.61 23.82 -32.94
C GLU A 434 -9.07 23.18 -34.26
N GLY A 435 -9.87 22.12 -34.18
CA GLY A 435 -10.36 21.35 -35.34
C GLY A 435 -9.48 20.19 -35.80
N GLU A 436 -8.41 19.84 -35.08
CA GLU A 436 -7.52 18.72 -35.42
C GLU A 436 -7.75 17.47 -34.55
N TRP A 437 -7.53 16.30 -35.15
CA TRP A 437 -7.45 15.02 -34.44
C TRP A 437 -6.05 14.82 -33.85
N LYS A 438 -5.98 14.52 -32.57
CA LYS A 438 -4.72 14.27 -31.85
C LYS A 438 -4.65 12.83 -31.37
N LEU A 439 -3.52 12.17 -31.63
CA LEU A 439 -3.22 10.87 -31.04
C LEU A 439 -2.94 11.00 -29.53
N VAL A 440 -3.55 10.12 -28.76
CA VAL A 440 -3.47 10.07 -27.30
C VAL A 440 -2.68 8.84 -26.85
N PRO A 441 -1.63 9.02 -26.04
CA PRO A 441 -0.83 7.91 -25.52
C PRO A 441 -1.61 7.05 -24.53
N PHE A 442 -1.14 5.81 -24.34
CA PHE A 442 -1.79 4.81 -23.48
C PHE A 442 -2.11 5.34 -22.07
N PHE A 443 -1.13 5.92 -21.36
CA PHE A 443 -1.34 6.34 -19.97
C PHE A 443 -2.50 7.35 -19.84
N ASP A 444 -2.60 8.30 -20.77
CA ASP A 444 -3.57 9.39 -20.70
C ASP A 444 -4.97 8.85 -21.01
N TRP A 445 -5.09 7.97 -22.02
CA TRP A 445 -6.33 7.23 -22.30
C TRP A 445 -6.78 6.40 -21.08
N TYR A 446 -5.84 5.66 -20.47
CA TYR A 446 -6.13 4.79 -19.35
C TYR A 446 -6.57 5.56 -18.11
N PHE A 447 -5.83 6.62 -17.76
CA PHE A 447 -6.16 7.50 -16.64
C PHE A 447 -7.49 8.23 -16.86
N LYS A 448 -7.79 8.63 -18.11
CA LYS A 448 -9.07 9.25 -18.44
C LYS A 448 -10.26 8.33 -18.23
N ILE A 449 -10.13 7.04 -18.54
CA ILE A 449 -11.18 6.05 -18.27
C ILE A 449 -11.39 5.90 -16.77
N ALA A 450 -10.33 5.82 -15.97
CA ALA A 450 -10.46 5.74 -14.52
C ALA A 450 -11.13 7.00 -13.94
N GLU A 451 -10.78 8.20 -14.43
CA GLU A 451 -11.43 9.46 -14.06
C GLU A 451 -12.94 9.46 -14.42
N LEU A 452 -13.29 8.94 -15.59
CA LEU A 452 -14.68 8.81 -16.06
C LEU A 452 -15.47 7.88 -15.14
N VAL A 453 -14.87 6.76 -14.73
CA VAL A 453 -15.49 5.84 -13.77
C VAL A 453 -15.68 6.52 -12.42
N ASN A 454 -14.63 7.11 -11.85
CA ASN A 454 -14.69 7.82 -10.57
C ASN A 454 -15.84 8.84 -10.55
N LYS A 455 -15.92 9.69 -11.58
CA LYS A 455 -16.85 10.83 -11.60
C LYS A 455 -18.29 10.48 -11.90
N HIS A 456 -18.52 9.51 -12.80
CA HIS A 456 -19.85 9.35 -13.41
C HIS A 456 -20.41 7.94 -13.31
N LEU A 457 -19.58 6.93 -13.06
CA LEU A 457 -19.97 5.53 -13.24
C LEU A 457 -19.64 4.62 -12.04
N LEU A 458 -19.08 5.18 -10.97
CA LEU A 458 -18.57 4.38 -9.84
C LEU A 458 -19.61 3.42 -9.26
N PRO A 459 -20.89 3.80 -9.02
CA PRO A 459 -21.90 2.86 -8.55
C PRO A 459 -22.11 1.69 -9.53
N MET A 460 -22.33 2.00 -10.82
CA MET A 460 -22.54 0.97 -11.85
C MET A 460 -21.31 0.07 -12.07
N TRP A 461 -20.11 0.61 -11.90
CA TRP A 461 -18.86 -0.15 -11.97
C TRP A 461 -18.77 -1.17 -10.83
N ASN A 462 -19.04 -0.72 -9.61
CA ASN A 462 -19.03 -1.54 -8.39
C ASN A 462 -20.13 -2.60 -8.41
N ASP A 463 -21.32 -2.26 -8.93
CA ASP A 463 -22.46 -3.19 -9.10
C ASP A 463 -22.26 -4.19 -10.24
N GLY A 464 -21.13 -4.13 -10.96
CA GLY A 464 -20.82 -5.06 -12.03
C GLY A 464 -21.56 -4.81 -13.35
N LEU A 465 -22.30 -3.69 -13.48
CA LEU A 465 -23.12 -3.38 -14.66
C LEU A 465 -22.31 -2.93 -15.86
N ILE A 466 -21.05 -2.54 -15.63
CA ILE A 466 -20.11 -2.13 -16.67
C ILE A 466 -19.14 -3.27 -16.93
N PHE A 467 -19.13 -3.75 -18.18
CA PHE A 467 -18.15 -4.72 -18.65
C PHE A 467 -16.76 -4.08 -18.76
N GLY A 468 -16.70 -2.85 -19.26
CA GLY A 468 -15.50 -2.01 -19.23
C GLY A 468 -14.59 -2.22 -20.43
N PHE A 469 -13.40 -2.79 -20.21
CA PHE A 469 -12.38 -2.94 -21.24
C PHE A 469 -12.75 -4.05 -22.24
N CYS A 470 -13.22 -3.66 -23.42
CA CYS A 470 -13.69 -4.58 -24.45
C CYS A 470 -13.76 -3.90 -25.81
N SER A 471 -13.24 -4.59 -26.82
CA SER A 471 -13.31 -4.16 -28.22
C SER A 471 -14.72 -4.28 -28.79
N LYS A 472 -14.91 -3.71 -29.99
CA LYS A 472 -16.16 -3.88 -30.73
C LYS A 472 -16.40 -5.36 -31.07
N ASP A 473 -15.38 -6.04 -31.57
CA ASP A 473 -15.50 -7.40 -32.08
C ASP A 473 -15.71 -8.40 -30.95
N GLU A 474 -15.03 -8.23 -29.82
CA GLU A 474 -15.29 -9.02 -28.60
C GLU A 474 -16.72 -8.80 -28.09
N ALA A 475 -17.19 -7.55 -28.04
CA ALA A 475 -18.55 -7.27 -27.61
C ALA A 475 -19.59 -7.89 -28.55
N GLU A 476 -19.36 -7.85 -29.87
CA GLU A 476 -20.23 -8.53 -30.83
C GLU A 476 -20.24 -10.05 -30.63
N LEU A 477 -19.07 -10.66 -30.43
CA LEU A 477 -18.96 -12.10 -30.16
C LEU A 477 -19.76 -12.50 -28.91
N LEU A 478 -19.52 -11.81 -27.79
CA LEU A 478 -20.19 -12.08 -26.51
C LEU A 478 -21.70 -11.88 -26.61
N LEU A 479 -22.17 -10.85 -27.32
CA LEU A 479 -23.59 -10.59 -27.48
C LEU A 479 -24.26 -11.60 -28.43
N ARG A 480 -23.57 -12.10 -29.46
CA ARG A 480 -24.11 -13.12 -30.37
C ARG A 480 -24.48 -14.40 -29.61
N GLU A 481 -23.67 -14.79 -28.63
CA GLU A 481 -23.89 -15.96 -27.77
C GLU A 481 -25.11 -15.83 -26.84
N MET A 482 -25.58 -14.61 -26.56
CA MET A 482 -26.73 -14.39 -25.68
C MET A 482 -28.05 -14.71 -26.38
N GLU A 483 -28.88 -15.59 -25.84
CA GLU A 483 -30.18 -15.93 -26.44
C GLU A 483 -31.17 -14.76 -26.41
N ARG A 484 -31.14 -13.95 -25.34
CA ARG A 484 -32.11 -12.88 -25.07
C ARG A 484 -31.55 -11.48 -25.37
N PRO A 485 -32.41 -10.47 -25.58
CA PRO A 485 -31.98 -9.10 -25.80
C PRO A 485 -31.12 -8.59 -24.65
N THR A 486 -29.85 -8.34 -24.96
CA THR A 486 -28.82 -8.06 -23.95
C THR A 486 -28.03 -6.84 -24.36
N LEU A 487 -27.68 -5.99 -23.41
CA LEU A 487 -26.72 -4.90 -23.61
C LEU A 487 -25.39 -5.15 -22.89
N LEU A 488 -24.33 -4.54 -23.40
CA LEU A 488 -22.98 -4.55 -22.84
C LEU A 488 -22.41 -3.12 -22.88
N ILE A 489 -22.00 -2.61 -21.73
CA ILE A 489 -21.40 -1.27 -21.57
C ILE A 489 -19.87 -1.41 -21.57
N ARG A 490 -19.21 -0.76 -22.52
CA ARG A 490 -17.76 -0.81 -22.71
C ARG A 490 -17.14 0.56 -22.88
N PHE A 491 -15.87 0.68 -22.50
CA PHE A 491 -15.07 1.87 -22.75
C PHE A 491 -14.71 1.96 -24.23
N SER A 492 -14.56 3.19 -24.71
CA SER A 492 -14.12 3.45 -26.07
C SER A 492 -12.63 3.14 -26.22
N ASP A 493 -12.36 2.37 -27.26
CA ASP A 493 -11.05 1.87 -27.65
C ASP A 493 -10.28 2.78 -28.61
N ILE A 494 -10.99 3.77 -29.18
CA ILE A 494 -10.50 4.63 -30.26
C ILE A 494 -10.76 6.10 -29.95
N GLU A 495 -11.93 6.46 -29.40
CA GLU A 495 -12.24 7.84 -29.02
C GLU A 495 -11.93 8.06 -27.54
N PHE A 496 -11.12 9.07 -27.26
CA PHE A 496 -10.65 9.41 -25.92
C PHE A 496 -11.79 9.75 -24.95
N GLY A 497 -11.80 9.07 -23.80
CA GLY A 497 -12.71 9.37 -22.69
C GLY A 497 -14.19 9.11 -22.94
N LYS A 498 -14.57 8.31 -23.95
CA LYS A 498 -15.97 8.00 -24.28
C LYS A 498 -16.38 6.58 -23.89
N LEU A 499 -17.70 6.36 -23.83
CA LEU A 499 -18.31 5.04 -23.58
C LEU A 499 -19.20 4.63 -24.75
N LYS A 500 -19.31 3.32 -24.96
CA LYS A 500 -20.27 2.73 -25.90
C LYS A 500 -21.19 1.73 -25.19
N VAL A 501 -22.46 1.75 -25.59
CA VAL A 501 -23.45 0.74 -25.24
C VAL A 501 -23.70 -0.12 -26.47
N SER A 502 -23.29 -1.38 -26.40
CA SER A 502 -23.52 -2.37 -27.46
C SER A 502 -24.78 -3.16 -27.10
N VAL A 503 -25.72 -3.30 -28.03
CA VAL A 503 -27.06 -3.82 -27.75
C VAL A 503 -27.41 -4.87 -28.79
N LYS A 504 -27.77 -6.08 -28.35
CA LYS A 504 -28.47 -7.07 -29.17
C LYS A 504 -29.96 -6.90 -28.98
N ASP A 505 -30.67 -6.57 -30.06
CA ASP A 505 -32.13 -6.44 -30.04
C ASP A 505 -32.85 -7.79 -30.16
N ARG A 506 -34.19 -7.78 -30.08
CA ARG A 506 -35.04 -8.98 -30.22
C ARG A 506 -34.93 -9.69 -31.56
N MET A 507 -34.47 -8.98 -32.60
CA MET A 507 -34.23 -9.56 -33.92
C MET A 507 -32.83 -10.16 -34.03
N GLY A 508 -32.03 -10.11 -32.97
CA GLY A 508 -30.65 -10.56 -32.94
C GLY A 508 -29.67 -9.59 -33.59
N VAL A 509 -30.11 -8.38 -33.98
CA VAL A 509 -29.24 -7.38 -34.60
C VAL A 509 -28.46 -6.64 -33.51
N ILE A 510 -27.16 -6.49 -33.72
CA ILE A 510 -26.27 -5.80 -32.79
C ILE A 510 -26.04 -4.36 -33.25
N ARG A 511 -26.26 -3.40 -32.35
CA ARG A 511 -26.05 -1.96 -32.59
C ARG A 511 -25.15 -1.37 -31.51
N HIS A 512 -24.40 -0.33 -31.87
CA HIS A 512 -23.50 0.35 -30.95
C HIS A 512 -23.86 1.82 -30.84
N HIS A 513 -24.16 2.27 -29.63
CA HIS A 513 -24.58 3.64 -29.35
C HIS A 513 -23.52 4.34 -28.50
N TRP A 514 -23.14 5.55 -28.90
CA TRP A 514 -22.33 6.43 -28.07
C TRP A 514 -23.14 6.92 -26.88
N TYR A 515 -22.49 6.95 -25.71
CA TYR A 515 -22.98 7.66 -24.53
C TYR A 515 -22.12 8.90 -24.31
N ASP A 516 -22.77 10.06 -24.25
CA ASP A 516 -22.10 11.34 -24.04
C ASP A 516 -22.40 11.87 -22.64
N TYR A 517 -21.38 11.78 -21.78
CA TYR A 517 -21.43 12.29 -20.41
C TYR A 517 -21.34 13.82 -20.32
N SER A 518 -21.04 14.51 -21.44
CA SER A 518 -20.80 15.96 -21.49
C SER A 518 -22.00 16.78 -21.99
N SER A 519 -22.85 16.21 -22.86
CA SER A 519 -24.03 16.88 -23.43
C SER A 519 -25.30 16.73 -22.61
N THR A 520 -25.27 15.93 -21.54
CA THR A 520 -26.41 15.78 -20.64
C THR A 520 -26.43 16.93 -19.62
N HIS A 521 -27.48 17.75 -19.68
CA HIS A 521 -27.80 18.74 -18.65
C HIS A 521 -27.88 18.05 -17.27
N VAL A 522 -26.80 18.08 -16.48
CA VAL A 522 -26.67 18.00 -15.00
C VAL A 522 -27.47 16.91 -14.21
N MET A 523 -28.38 16.12 -14.78
CA MET A 523 -29.37 15.34 -14.01
C MET A 523 -29.74 13.94 -14.53
N SER A 524 -29.18 13.41 -15.63
CA SER A 524 -29.41 12.00 -16.01
C SER A 524 -28.14 11.17 -15.87
N SER A 525 -28.08 10.32 -14.85
CA SER A 525 -27.09 9.23 -14.78
C SER A 525 -27.25 8.31 -15.99
N LEU A 526 -26.19 7.57 -16.35
CA LEU A 526 -26.24 6.55 -17.40
C LEU A 526 -27.42 5.59 -17.17
N SER A 527 -27.69 5.20 -15.93
CA SER A 527 -28.85 4.38 -15.55
C SER A 527 -30.18 4.98 -16.03
N ARG A 528 -30.36 6.30 -15.90
CA ARG A 528 -31.58 6.98 -16.34
C ARG A 528 -31.69 7.05 -17.86
N GLU A 529 -30.57 7.28 -18.56
CA GLU A 529 -30.57 7.27 -20.02
C GLU A 529 -30.92 5.88 -20.56
N LEU A 530 -30.31 4.83 -20.01
CA LEU A 530 -30.59 3.45 -20.40
C LEU A 530 -32.08 3.11 -20.23
N LEU A 531 -32.73 3.58 -19.16
CA LEU A 531 -34.15 3.33 -18.90
C LEU A 531 -35.12 4.15 -19.77
N SER A 532 -34.74 5.34 -20.22
CA SER A 532 -35.66 6.30 -20.86
C SER A 532 -35.48 6.41 -22.37
N ASN A 533 -34.32 6.04 -22.91
CA ASN A 533 -34.01 6.21 -24.33
C ASN A 533 -34.58 5.06 -25.16
N SER A 534 -35.32 5.37 -26.22
CA SER A 534 -35.96 4.38 -27.10
C SER A 534 -34.95 3.46 -27.81
N LYS A 535 -33.67 3.87 -27.90
CA LYS A 535 -32.57 3.03 -28.43
C LYS A 535 -32.36 1.72 -27.65
N TYR A 536 -32.77 1.68 -26.39
CA TYR A 536 -32.61 0.53 -25.50
C TYR A 536 -33.94 -0.18 -25.23
N TYR A 537 -35.00 0.17 -25.96
CA TYR A 537 -36.30 -0.45 -25.81
C TYR A 537 -36.24 -1.95 -26.12
N GLY A 538 -36.80 -2.77 -25.22
CA GLY A 538 -36.85 -4.22 -25.37
C GLY A 538 -35.59 -4.97 -24.95
N VAL A 539 -34.57 -4.29 -24.39
CA VAL A 539 -33.47 -4.94 -23.70
C VAL A 539 -33.95 -5.54 -22.38
N GLU A 540 -33.59 -6.80 -22.13
CA GLU A 540 -34.00 -7.55 -20.94
C GLU A 540 -32.85 -7.76 -19.96
N PHE A 541 -31.61 -7.87 -20.46
CA PHE A 541 -30.42 -8.14 -19.66
C PHE A 541 -29.29 -7.15 -19.88
N ILE A 542 -28.54 -6.89 -18.81
CA ILE A 542 -27.17 -6.38 -18.85
C ILE A 542 -26.25 -7.61 -18.82
N TYR A 543 -25.27 -7.65 -19.72
CA TYR A 543 -24.37 -8.79 -19.85
C TYR A 543 -23.70 -9.15 -18.51
N PRO A 544 -23.56 -10.45 -18.17
CA PRO A 544 -24.05 -11.58 -18.96
C PRO A 544 -25.54 -11.85 -18.76
N ASN A 545 -26.03 -11.83 -17.52
CA ASN A 545 -27.40 -12.27 -17.19
C ASN A 545 -28.02 -11.44 -16.05
N ILE A 546 -27.67 -10.16 -15.97
CA ILE A 546 -28.19 -9.25 -14.95
C ILE A 546 -29.51 -8.67 -15.44
N ASP A 547 -30.60 -8.82 -14.70
CA ASP A 547 -31.91 -8.26 -15.07
C ASP A 547 -31.82 -6.73 -15.21
N PHE A 548 -32.14 -6.23 -16.40
CA PHE A 548 -31.95 -4.83 -16.78
C PHE A 548 -32.81 -3.87 -15.94
N ALA A 549 -34.09 -4.17 -15.76
CA ALA A 549 -35.02 -3.31 -15.03
C ALA A 549 -34.71 -3.29 -13.54
N LYS A 550 -34.41 -4.47 -12.96
CA LYS A 550 -34.05 -4.62 -11.54
C LYS A 550 -32.74 -3.92 -11.22
N ALA A 551 -31.71 -4.10 -12.05
CA ALA A 551 -30.38 -3.54 -11.79
C ALA A 551 -30.35 -2.01 -11.86
N LEU A 552 -31.19 -1.39 -12.71
CA LEU A 552 -31.25 0.06 -12.85
C LEU A 552 -32.29 0.72 -11.95
N GLY A 553 -33.00 -0.05 -11.11
CA GLY A 553 -33.99 0.48 -10.17
C GLY A 553 -35.25 1.01 -10.86
N ALA A 554 -35.66 0.43 -11.99
CA ALA A 554 -36.93 0.77 -12.62
C ALA A 554 -38.07 0.52 -11.61
N ARG A 555 -38.90 1.53 -11.35
CA ARG A 555 -40.13 1.33 -10.59
C ARG A 555 -40.94 0.28 -11.35
N THR A 556 -41.22 -0.85 -10.74
CA THR A 556 -42.13 -1.84 -11.28
C THR A 556 -43.44 -1.14 -11.61
N GLN A 557 -43.69 -0.89 -12.90
CA GLN A 557 -45.07 -0.76 -13.36
C GLN A 557 -45.68 -2.14 -13.13
N THR A 558 -46.39 -2.28 -12.02
CA THR A 558 -47.36 -3.35 -11.84
C THR A 558 -48.28 -3.31 -13.04
N VAL A 559 -48.04 -4.24 -13.97
CA VAL A 559 -48.98 -4.58 -15.03
C VAL A 559 -50.30 -4.89 -14.34
N ASN A 560 -51.37 -4.24 -14.80
CA ASN A 560 -52.75 -4.36 -14.33
C ASN A 560 -53.10 -5.73 -13.72
N ASP A 561 -53.27 -5.79 -12.41
CA ASP A 561 -54.27 -6.64 -11.79
C ASP A 561 -55.48 -5.77 -11.44
N ASN A 562 -56.56 -5.98 -12.19
CA ASN A 562 -57.87 -5.37 -12.03
C ASN A 562 -58.54 -5.79 -10.71
N TYR A 563 -58.03 -5.32 -9.56
CA TYR A 563 -58.81 -5.30 -8.33
C TYR A 563 -58.74 -3.92 -7.68
N ARG A 564 -59.72 -3.10 -8.07
CA ARG A 564 -60.12 -1.86 -7.41
C ARG A 564 -60.44 -2.18 -5.94
N LYS A 565 -59.51 -1.92 -5.02
CA LYS A 565 -59.88 -1.82 -3.59
C LYS A 565 -60.77 -0.58 -3.42
N PRO A 566 -61.93 -0.69 -2.76
CA PRO A 566 -62.81 0.45 -2.56
C PRO A 566 -62.11 1.52 -1.71
N ARG A 567 -62.32 2.78 -2.07
CA ARG A 567 -61.87 3.94 -1.29
C ARG A 567 -62.57 3.92 0.06
N ASN A 568 -61.88 3.48 1.10
CA ASN A 568 -62.28 3.84 2.46
C ASN A 568 -61.88 5.29 2.70
N LEU A 569 -62.91 6.11 2.92
CA LEU A 569 -62.84 7.49 3.37
C LEU A 569 -61.94 7.57 4.61
N GLN A 570 -61.00 8.52 4.61
CA GLN A 570 -60.31 8.90 5.83
C GLN A 570 -61.28 9.62 6.78
N PRO A 571 -61.17 9.43 8.10
CA PRO A 571 -61.52 10.46 9.06
C PRO A 571 -60.34 11.42 9.25
N THR A 572 -60.67 12.71 9.19
CA THR A 572 -59.83 13.90 9.36
C THR A 572 -59.13 14.01 10.74
N PRO A 573 -58.10 14.88 10.86
CA PRO A 573 -57.03 14.85 11.85
C PRO A 573 -57.38 15.58 13.15
N VAL A 574 -56.95 15.02 14.28
CA VAL A 574 -56.84 15.75 15.54
C VAL A 574 -55.58 15.27 16.26
N TYR A 575 -54.77 16.25 16.66
CA TYR A 575 -53.66 16.17 17.63
C TYR A 575 -52.36 15.50 17.17
N PHE A 576 -51.29 16.30 17.02
CA PHE A 576 -50.26 16.43 18.06
C PHE A 576 -49.31 17.59 17.68
N ASP A 577 -49.57 18.75 18.29
CA ASP A 577 -48.54 19.73 18.61
C ASP A 577 -48.41 19.72 20.14
N ASN A 578 -47.25 19.32 20.66
CA ASN A 578 -46.47 20.16 21.55
C ASN A 578 -45.27 19.39 22.10
N GLN A 579 -44.12 20.03 21.92
CA GLN A 579 -42.85 19.76 22.57
C GLN A 579 -42.93 19.95 24.09
N ASP A 580 -41.98 19.30 24.77
CA ASP A 580 -41.34 19.67 26.03
C ASP A 580 -42.19 19.93 27.28
N ALA A 581 -42.11 18.99 28.23
CA ALA A 581 -41.96 19.24 29.67
C ALA A 581 -41.93 17.88 30.38
N ALA A 582 -40.78 17.42 30.85
CA ALA A 582 -40.33 17.62 32.22
C ALA A 582 -41.00 16.67 33.25
N MET A 583 -40.12 15.98 33.98
CA MET A 583 -40.28 15.47 35.36
C MET A 583 -41.04 14.15 35.61
N THR A 584 -40.23 13.12 35.88
CA THR A 584 -40.15 12.30 37.12
C THR A 584 -41.38 11.78 37.86
N THR A 585 -41.14 10.60 38.49
CA THR A 585 -41.84 9.91 39.59
C THR A 585 -43.14 9.20 39.15
N PHE A 586 -43.26 7.88 39.16
CA PHE A 586 -42.82 6.85 40.12
C PHE A 586 -42.49 5.52 39.45
#